data_AF-A0A7S3J953-F1
#
_entry.id   AF-A0A7S3J953-F1
#
_cell.length_a   1.000
_cell.length_b   1.000
_cell.length_c   1.000
_cell.angle_alpha   90.00
_cell.angle_beta   90.00
_cell.angle_gamma   90.00
#
_symmetry.space_group_name_H-M   'P 1'
#
loop_
_entity.id
_entity.type
_entity.pdbx_description
1 polymer ?
#
loop_
_entity_poly.entity_id
_entity_poly.type
_entity_poly.pdbx_seq_one_letter_code
_entity_poly.pdbx_strand_id
1 'polypeptide(L)'
;IIDLMHLLNLVYISVSIPLLIGFAVKMVSYLIVFEILSLMMSLFIIFVNLRTPVTLRRGSTLQFRTVLSYYYNNGLVTDLFGILPLNLIFGIADMTQPFYIIPILRLTRMIC
;
A
#
# COMPACT_ATOMS: atom_id res chain seq x y z
N ILE A 1 -1.86 16.79 7.75
CA ILE A 1 -1.47 15.75 8.74
C ILE A 1 -1.59 14.37 8.14
N ILE A 2 -2.75 14.00 7.59
CA ILE A 2 -2.96 12.70 6.92
C ILE A 2 -1.93 12.47 5.81
N ASP A 3 -1.68 13.47 4.97
CA ASP A 3 -0.69 13.37 3.88
C ASP A 3 0.74 13.17 4.40
N LEU A 4 1.09 13.80 5.52
CA LEU A 4 2.40 13.62 6.15
C LEU A 4 2.55 12.21 6.72
N MET A 5 1.50 11.68 7.35
CA MET A 5 1.50 10.29 7.84
C MET A 5 1.57 9.29 6.68
N HIS A 6 0.91 9.58 5.56
CA HIS A 6 1.01 8.76 4.36
C HIS A 6 2.44 8.74 3.80
N LEU A 7 3.06 9.92 3.68
CA LEU A 7 4.44 10.06 3.20
C LEU A 7 5.41 9.28 4.09
N LEU A 8 5.27 9.38 5.42
CA LEU A 8 6.09 8.59 6.35
C LEU A 8 5.88 7.08 6.17
N ASN A 9 4.64 6.64 5.91
CA ASN A 9 4.35 5.24 5.63
C ASN A 9 5.01 4.76 4.33
N LEU A 10 4.98 5.59 3.27
CA LEU A 10 5.66 5.29 2.00
C LEU A 10 7.17 5.19 2.18
N VAL A 11 7.77 6.10 2.95
CA VAL A 11 9.20 6.04 3.28
C VAL A 11 9.53 4.74 4.02
N TYR A 12 8.72 4.37 5.02
CA TYR A 12 8.88 3.10 5.73
C TYR A 12 8.81 1.89 4.79
N ILE A 13 7.82 1.83 3.89
CA ILE A 13 7.64 0.74 2.92
C ILE A 13 8.85 0.68 1.97
N SER A 14 9.29 1.82 1.45
CA SER A 14 10.40 1.92 0.49
C SER A 14 11.73 1.43 1.05
N VAL A 15 11.93 1.53 2.37
CA VAL A 15 13.15 1.07 3.05
C VAL A 15 12.99 -0.37 3.55
N SER A 16 11.84 -0.71 4.13
CA SER A 16 11.61 -2.02 4.75
C SER A 16 11.54 -3.15 3.72
N ILE A 17 10.92 -2.93 2.56
CA ILE A 17 10.77 -3.96 1.53
C ILE A 17 12.14 -4.41 0.98
N PRO A 18 13.04 -3.52 0.51
CA PRO A 18 14.37 -3.92 0.05
C PRO A 18 15.21 -4.58 1.14
N LEU A 19 15.09 -4.14 2.40
CA LEU A 19 15.76 -4.80 3.53
C LEU A 19 15.28 -6.24 3.73
N LEU A 20 13.96 -6.45 3.71
CA LEU A 20 13.35 -7.78 3.84
C LEU A 20 13.74 -8.71 2.70
N ILE A 21 13.87 -8.19 1.47
CA ILE A 21 14.26 -8.97 0.29
C ILE A 21 15.78 -9.22 0.29
N GLY A 22 16.59 -8.17 0.40
CA GLY A 22 18.04 -8.22 0.21
C GLY A 22 18.78 -8.96 1.33
N PHE A 23 18.28 -8.90 2.56
CA PHE A 23 18.89 -9.57 3.71
C PHE A 23 18.14 -10.82 4.16
N ALA A 24 17.08 -11.23 3.44
CA ALA A 24 16.22 -12.37 3.78
C ALA A 24 15.81 -12.39 5.26
N VAL A 25 15.49 -11.21 5.82
CA VAL A 25 15.21 -11.04 7.25
C VAL A 25 13.93 -11.79 7.59
N LYS A 26 14.01 -12.68 8.58
CA LYS A 26 12.82 -13.36 9.10
C LYS A 26 11.86 -12.34 9.72
N MET A 27 10.57 -12.49 9.42
CA MET A 27 9.52 -11.65 9.98
C MET A 27 9.35 -11.98 11.47
N VAL A 28 9.99 -11.20 12.34
CA VAL A 28 9.83 -11.30 13.79
C VAL A 28 8.56 -10.55 14.22
N SER A 29 8.00 -10.89 15.38
CA SER A 29 6.72 -10.37 15.90
C SER A 29 6.57 -8.85 15.82
N TYR A 30 7.64 -8.08 16.05
CA TYR A 30 7.60 -6.62 15.95
C TYR A 30 7.46 -6.12 14.50
N LEU A 31 8.13 -6.74 13.53
CA LEU A 31 8.02 -6.39 12.10
C LEU A 31 6.61 -6.67 11.58
N ILE A 32 5.99 -7.76 12.05
CA ILE A 32 4.61 -8.11 11.71
C ILE A 32 3.65 -7.01 12.18
N VAL A 33 3.81 -6.51 13.41
CA VAL A 33 2.98 -5.42 13.95
C VAL A 33 3.14 -4.15 13.12
N PHE A 34 4.36 -3.78 12.74
CA PHE A 34 4.59 -2.60 11.89
C PHE A 34 3.98 -2.74 10.49
N GLU A 35 4.04 -3.92 9.88
CA GLU A 35 3.38 -4.18 8.60
C GLU A 35 1.85 -4.09 8.70
N ILE A 36 1.24 -4.63 9.78
CA ILE A 36 -0.20 -4.49 10.03
C ILE A 36 -0.58 -3.01 10.15
N LEU A 37 0.16 -2.22 10.94
CA LEU A 37 -0.09 -0.79 11.09
C LEU A 37 0.04 -0.04 9.76
N SER A 38 1.07 -0.37 8.97
CA SER A 38 1.30 0.20 7.64
C SER A 38 0.15 -0.09 6.67
N LEU A 39 -0.36 -1.33 6.68
CA LEU A 39 -1.51 -1.74 5.88
C LEU A 39 -2.79 -1.03 6.30
N MET A 40 -3.06 -0.95 7.61
CA MET A 40 -4.22 -0.23 8.13
C MET A 40 -4.19 1.25 7.76
N MET A 41 -3.01 1.89 7.82
CA MET A 41 -2.83 3.26 7.38
C MET A 41 -3.12 3.43 5.88
N SER A 42 -2.62 2.52 5.05
CA SER A 42 -2.83 2.56 3.60
C SER A 42 -4.32 2.38 3.23
N LEU A 43 -5.01 1.45 3.90
CA LEU A 43 -6.46 1.29 3.77
C LEU A 43 -7.21 2.55 4.18
N PHE A 44 -6.86 3.14 5.32
CA PHE A 44 -7.48 4.36 5.81
C PHE A 44 -7.36 5.51 4.79
N ILE A 45 -6.21 5.63 4.13
CA ILE A 45 -5.98 6.67 3.13
C ILE A 45 -6.85 6.47 1.90
N ILE A 46 -7.05 5.24 1.41
CA ILE A 46 -8.02 4.99 0.33
C ILE A 46 -9.42 5.47 0.72
N PHE A 47 -9.87 5.19 1.95
CA PHE A 47 -11.17 5.65 2.42
C PHE A 47 -11.28 7.19 2.47
N VAL A 48 -10.22 7.88 2.87
CA VAL A 48 -10.15 9.35 2.88
C VAL A 48 -10.12 9.90 1.44
N ASN A 49 -9.38 9.25 0.55
CA ASN A 49 -9.26 9.62 -0.86
C ASN A 49 -10.60 9.51 -1.62
N LEU A 50 -11.42 8.51 -1.29
CA LEU A 50 -12.77 8.37 -1.85
C LEU A 50 -13.76 9.45 -1.38
N ARG A 51 -13.45 10.16 -0.28
CA ARG A 51 -14.29 11.25 0.26
C ARG A 51 -13.74 12.63 -0.04
N THR A 52 -12.55 12.75 -0.61
CA THR A 52 -11.96 14.05 -0.95
C THR A 52 -12.52 14.55 -2.29
N PRO A 53 -12.90 15.84 -2.37
CA PRO A 53 -13.42 16.41 -3.61
C PRO A 53 -12.33 16.43 -4.68
N VAL A 54 -12.66 15.94 -5.87
CA VAL A 54 -11.77 16.01 -7.03
C VAL A 54 -11.98 17.36 -7.73
N THR A 55 -10.90 18.09 -7.93
CA THR A 55 -10.87 19.33 -8.72
C THR A 55 -10.73 19.00 -10.19
N LEU A 56 -11.85 19.01 -10.93
CA LEU A 56 -11.84 18.91 -12.39
C LEU A 56 -11.70 20.32 -12.99
N ARG A 57 -11.16 20.42 -14.22
CA ARG A 57 -10.92 21.68 -14.97
C ARG A 57 -12.13 22.65 -15.07
N ARG A 58 -13.34 22.22 -14.72
CA ARG A 58 -14.58 23.02 -14.76
C ARG A 58 -15.34 23.15 -13.42
N GLY A 59 -14.74 22.73 -12.30
CA GLY A 59 -15.34 22.85 -10.96
C GLY A 59 -14.96 21.68 -10.03
N SER A 60 -15.18 21.86 -8.73
CA SER A 60 -15.09 20.76 -7.76
C SER A 60 -16.40 19.99 -7.72
N THR A 61 -16.33 18.66 -7.83
CA THR A 61 -17.52 17.80 -7.72
C THR A 61 -17.33 16.82 -6.58
N LEU A 62 -18.28 16.82 -5.64
CA LEU A 62 -18.31 15.91 -4.49
C LEU A 62 -19.23 14.70 -4.72
N GLN A 63 -19.80 14.58 -5.92
CA GLN A 63 -20.64 13.43 -6.26
C GLN A 63 -19.77 12.15 -6.25
N PHE A 64 -20.07 11.27 -5.30
CA PHE A 64 -19.31 10.04 -5.06
C PHE A 64 -19.09 9.21 -6.33
N ARG A 65 -20.09 9.12 -7.21
CA ARG A 65 -20.00 8.37 -8.47
C ARG A 65 -18.95 8.94 -9.41
N THR A 66 -18.81 10.26 -9.49
CA THR A 66 -17.83 10.96 -10.32
C THR A 66 -16.43 10.84 -9.72
N VAL A 67 -16.31 10.98 -8.40
CA VAL A 67 -15.05 10.78 -7.66
C VAL A 67 -14.55 9.35 -7.82
N LEU A 68 -15.43 8.35 -7.65
CA LEU A 68 -15.09 6.94 -7.79
C LEU A 68 -14.66 6.60 -9.22
N SER A 69 -15.39 7.08 -10.24
CA SER A 69 -15.01 6.86 -11.65
C SER A 69 -13.67 7.52 -12.00
N TYR A 70 -13.41 8.71 -11.46
CA TYR A 70 -12.13 9.39 -11.61
C TYR A 70 -10.99 8.61 -10.95
N TYR A 71 -11.17 8.16 -9.71
CA TYR A 71 -10.17 7.36 -9.00
C TYR A 71 -9.94 6.00 -9.63
N TYR A 72 -11.01 5.33 -10.10
CA TYR A 72 -10.90 4.05 -10.78
C TYR A 72 -9.99 4.13 -12.01
N ASN A 73 -10.12 5.19 -12.80
CA ASN A 73 -9.28 5.41 -13.98
C ASN A 73 -7.88 5.95 -13.66
N ASN A 74 -7.66 6.53 -12.47
CA ASN A 74 -6.40 7.17 -12.07
C ASN A 74 -5.56 6.36 -11.07
N GLY A 75 -5.81 5.06 -10.92
CA GLY A 75 -4.92 4.19 -10.12
C GLY A 75 -5.54 3.53 -8.89
N LEU A 76 -6.87 3.54 -8.71
CA LEU A 76 -7.50 2.76 -7.63
C LEU A 76 -7.09 1.28 -7.68
N VAL A 77 -6.96 0.71 -8.88
CA VAL A 77 -6.58 -0.70 -9.07
C VAL A 77 -5.14 -0.92 -8.60
N THR A 78 -4.21 -0.02 -8.93
CA THR A 78 -2.82 -0.10 -8.47
C THR A 78 -2.72 0.06 -6.96
N ASP A 79 -3.45 0.99 -6.36
CA ASP A 79 -3.50 1.19 -4.90
C ASP A 79 -4.03 -0.07 -4.18
N LEU A 80 -5.06 -0.72 -4.74
CA LEU A 80 -5.61 -1.97 -4.20
C LEU A 80 -4.60 -3.12 -4.26
N PHE A 81 -3.83 -3.25 -5.34
CA PHE A 81 -2.76 -4.24 -5.43
C PHE A 81 -1.62 -3.94 -4.45
N GLY A 82 -1.27 -2.66 -4.26
CA GLY A 82 -0.26 -2.24 -3.28
C GLY A 82 -0.63 -2.55 -1.83
N ILE A 83 -1.92 -2.62 -1.51
CA ILE A 83 -2.42 -2.89 -0.15
C ILE A 83 -2.54 -4.39 0.15
N LEU A 84 -2.30 -5.29 -0.81
CA LEU A 84 -2.41 -6.71 -0.53
C LEU A 84 -1.41 -7.13 0.57
N PRO A 85 -1.87 -7.84 1.63
CA PRO A 85 -1.04 -8.23 2.76
C PRO A 85 -0.14 -9.43 2.44
N LEU A 86 0.41 -9.49 1.22
CA LEU A 86 1.23 -10.59 0.74
C LEU A 86 2.46 -10.79 1.63
N ASN A 87 3.07 -9.70 2.11
CA ASN A 87 4.21 -9.77 3.03
C ASN A 87 3.90 -10.46 4.35
N LEU A 88 2.69 -10.21 4.87
CA LEU A 88 2.20 -10.82 6.09
C LEU A 88 1.87 -12.30 5.89
N ILE A 89 1.15 -12.61 4.79
CA ILE A 89 0.77 -13.98 4.46
C ILE A 89 2.02 -14.86 4.28
N PHE A 90 2.98 -14.40 3.46
CA PHE A 90 4.22 -15.14 3.22
C PHE A 90 5.15 -15.15 4.46
N GLY A 91 5.15 -14.08 5.26
CA GLY A 91 5.93 -14.00 6.48
C GLY A 91 5.45 -14.95 7.58
N ILE A 92 4.13 -15.13 7.73
CA ILE A 92 3.55 -16.05 8.73
C ILE A 92 3.64 -17.51 8.27
N ALA A 93 3.47 -17.77 6.97
CA ALA A 93 3.52 -19.12 6.43
C ALA A 93 4.94 -19.73 6.38
N ASP A 94 5.97 -18.96 6.78
CA ASP A 94 7.40 -19.31 6.70
C ASP A 94 7.79 -19.85 5.31
N MET A 95 7.06 -19.40 4.28
CA MET A 95 7.23 -19.86 2.90
C MET A 95 8.45 -19.18 2.29
N THR A 96 9.57 -19.90 2.27
CA THR A 96 10.82 -19.51 1.61
C THR A 96 10.78 -19.72 0.09
N GLN A 97 9.74 -20.36 -0.44
CA GLN A 97 9.56 -20.65 -1.86
C GLN A 97 8.19 -20.13 -2.31
N PRO A 98 8.08 -19.49 -3.49
CA PRO A 98 9.08 -19.34 -4.54
C PRO A 98 9.94 -18.07 -4.38
N PHE A 99 11.27 -18.24 -4.44
CA PHE A 99 12.30 -17.19 -4.24
C PHE A 99 12.15 -15.96 -5.14
N TYR A 100 11.52 -16.06 -6.32
CA TYR A 100 11.41 -14.96 -7.29
C TYR A 100 10.04 -14.28 -7.27
N ILE A 101 8.97 -14.99 -6.95
CA ILE A 101 7.60 -14.46 -7.01
C ILE A 101 7.35 -13.53 -5.81
N ILE A 102 7.90 -13.86 -4.64
CA ILE A 102 7.73 -13.07 -3.42
C ILE A 102 8.41 -11.68 -3.53
N PRO A 103 9.65 -11.54 -4.03
CA PRO A 103 10.27 -10.24 -4.29
C PRO A 103 9.56 -9.43 -5.37
N ILE A 104 9.06 -10.06 -6.44
CA ILE A 104 8.35 -9.36 -7.52
C ILE A 104 7.01 -8.80 -7.00
N LEU A 105 6.25 -9.60 -6.24
CA LEU A 105 5.01 -9.16 -5.58
C LEU A 105 5.26 -8.11 -4.49
N ARG A 106 6.44 -8.12 -3.88
CA ARG A 106 6.89 -7.06 -2.96
C ARG A 106 7.24 -5.78 -3.70
N LEU A 107 7.92 -5.88 -4.84
CA LEU A 107 8.27 -4.74 -5.68
C LEU A 107 7.04 -4.07 -6.29
N THR A 108 5.97 -4.81 -6.60
CA THR A 108 4.71 -4.19 -7.05
C THR A 108 4.15 -3.22 -6.02
N ARG A 109 4.38 -3.42 -4.72
CA ARG A 109 4.00 -2.49 -3.64
C ARG A 109 4.89 -1.24 -3.54
N MET A 110 6.09 -1.27 -4.13
CA MET A 110 6.98 -0.10 -4.18
C MET A 110 6.67 0.79 -5.39
N ILE A 111 6.08 0.22 -6.44
CA ILE A 111 5.73 0.91 -7.70
C ILE A 111 4.31 1.51 -7.64
N CYS A 112 3.43 0.94 -6.82
CA CYS A 112 2.09 1.48 -6.51
C CYS A 112 2.20 2.44 -5.31
#